data_AF-A0A2E3I0Z2-F1
#
_entry.id   AF-A0A2E3I0Z2-F1
#
_cell.length_a   1.000
_cell.length_b   1.000
_cell.length_c   1.000
_cell.angle_alpha   90.00
_cell.angle_beta   90.00
_cell.angle_gamma   90.00
#
_symmetry.space_group_name_H-M   'P 1'
#
loop_
_entity.id
_entity.type
_entity.pdbx_description
1 polymer ?
#
loop_
_entity_poly.entity_id
_entity_poly.type
_entity_poly.pdbx_seq_one_letter_code
_entity_poly.pdbx_strand_id
1 'polypeptide(L)' 'MTVKNYEIQPNAHLRGAGLNRAKLNGDDLRGSNLSGANLRGVRLKETNLNRIQLESHQFKKC' A
#
# COMPACT_ATOMS: atom_id res chain seq x y z
N MET A 1 -5.85 -9.13 6.43
CA MET A 1 -4.81 -10.16 6.18
C MET A 1 -3.46 -9.63 6.61
N THR A 2 -2.56 -10.45 7.18
CA THR A 2 -1.23 -9.98 7.63
C THR A 2 -0.17 -10.27 6.58
N VAL A 3 0.51 -9.23 6.07
CA VAL A 3 1.67 -9.37 5.17
C VAL A 3 2.89 -8.79 5.85
N LYS A 4 3.91 -9.62 6.14
CA LYS A 4 5.17 -9.18 6.77
C LYS A 4 4.94 -8.28 8.00
N ASN A 5 4.02 -8.67 8.88
CA ASN A 5 3.62 -7.95 10.10
C ASN A 5 2.82 -6.65 9.89
N TYR A 6 2.39 -6.35 8.65
CA TYR A 6 1.42 -5.29 8.38
C TYR A 6 0.02 -5.87 8.32
N GLU A 7 -0.88 -5.32 9.14
CA GLU A 7 -2.30 -5.63 9.07
C GLU A 7 -2.94 -4.86 7.91
N ILE A 8 -3.33 -5.60 6.87
CA ILE A 8 -3.98 -5.06 5.69
C ILE A 8 -5.48 -4.99 5.96
N GLN A 9 -5.96 -3.76 6.14
CA GLN A 9 -7.35 -3.39 6.40
C GLN A 9 -7.64 -1.99 5.86
N PRO A 10 -8.91 -1.58 5.74
CA PRO A 10 -9.26 -0.20 5.39
C PRO A 10 -8.61 0.79 6.37
N ASN A 11 -8.08 1.88 5.85
CA ASN A 11 -7.33 2.91 6.59
C ASN A 11 -6.02 2.40 7.21
N ALA A 12 -5.44 1.31 6.70
CA ALA A 12 -4.16 0.81 7.17
C ALA A 12 -3.03 1.83 6.96
N HIS A 13 -2.15 1.94 7.95
CA HIS A 13 -0.95 2.76 7.89
C HIS A 13 0.21 1.95 7.30
N LEU A 14 0.38 2.04 5.98
CA LEU A 14 1.37 1.30 5.20
C LEU A 14 2.46 2.23 4.63
N ARG A 15 2.64 3.42 5.22
CA ARG A 15 3.64 4.40 4.80
C ARG A 15 5.04 3.80 4.93
N GLY A 16 5.81 3.78 3.84
CA GLY A 16 7.14 3.18 3.81
C GLY A 16 7.14 1.63 3.90
N ALA A 17 5.99 0.97 3.82
CA ALA A 17 5.91 -0.47 4.00
C ALA A 17 6.63 -1.25 2.87
N GLY A 18 7.34 -2.30 3.26
CA GLY A 18 8.06 -3.21 2.36
C GLY A 18 7.13 -4.24 1.69
N LEU A 19 6.18 -3.77 0.87
CA LEU A 19 5.18 -4.62 0.22
C LEU A 19 5.69 -5.34 -1.04
N ASN A 20 6.99 -5.33 -1.32
CA ASN A 20 7.53 -5.93 -2.54
C ASN A 20 7.09 -7.41 -2.70
N ARG A 21 6.51 -7.73 -3.86
CA ARG A 21 5.90 -9.03 -4.20
C ARG A 21 4.74 -9.48 -3.29
N ALA A 22 4.11 -8.59 -2.53
CA ALA A 22 2.92 -8.91 -1.76
C ALA A 22 1.76 -9.33 -2.67
N LYS A 23 0.96 -10.28 -2.21
CA LYS A 23 -0.30 -10.68 -2.84
C LYS A 23 -1.42 -9.99 -2.07
N LEU A 24 -1.96 -8.91 -2.63
CA LEU A 24 -3.05 -8.14 -2.03
C LEU A 24 -4.33 -8.25 -2.88
N ASN A 25 -4.44 -9.32 -3.67
CA ASN A 25 -5.56 -9.48 -4.60
C ASN A 25 -6.86 -9.65 -3.83
N GLY A 26 -7.89 -8.88 -4.19
CA GLY A 26 -9.19 -8.89 -3.49
C GLY A 26 -9.18 -8.20 -2.12
N ASP A 27 -8.04 -7.65 -1.66
CA ASP A 27 -7.98 -6.98 -0.36
C ASP A 27 -8.67 -5.61 -0.41
N ASP A 28 -9.21 -5.20 0.74
CA ASP A 28 -9.77 -3.87 0.93
C ASP A 28 -8.72 -2.93 1.52
N LEU A 29 -8.14 -2.09 0.66
CA LEU A 29 -7.15 -1.07 1.01
C LEU A 29 -7.75 0.33 1.09
N ARG A 30 -9.07 0.47 1.15
CA ARG A 30 -9.72 1.79 1.13
C ARG A 30 -9.19 2.72 2.20
N GLY A 31 -8.82 3.95 1.84
CA GLY A 31 -8.29 4.93 2.78
C GLY A 31 -6.89 4.62 3.33
N SER A 32 -6.24 3.54 2.88
CA SER A 32 -4.91 3.18 3.37
C SER A 32 -3.84 4.17 2.90
N ASN A 33 -2.86 4.43 3.76
CA ASN A 33 -1.72 5.28 3.44
C ASN A 33 -0.56 4.41 2.93
N LEU A 34 -0.27 4.48 1.63
CA LEU A 34 0.80 3.77 0.93
C LEU A 34 1.96 4.70 0.55
N SER A 35 2.04 5.90 1.13
CA SER A 35 3.07 6.88 0.81
C SER A 35 4.47 6.30 1.05
N GLY A 36 5.33 6.32 0.02
CA GLY A 36 6.66 5.72 0.09
C GLY A 36 6.70 4.19 0.23
N ALA A 37 5.58 3.47 0.14
CA ALA A 37 5.56 2.01 0.19
C ALA A 37 6.22 1.40 -1.06
N ASN A 38 6.99 0.33 -0.87
CA ASN A 38 7.58 -0.40 -1.99
C ASN A 38 6.58 -1.39 -2.57
N LEU A 39 5.87 -0.96 -3.62
CA LEU A 39 4.86 -1.76 -4.32
C LEU A 39 5.43 -2.61 -5.47
N ARG A 40 6.76 -2.74 -5.58
CA ARG A 40 7.40 -3.46 -6.70
C ARG A 40 6.94 -4.92 -6.74
N GLY A 41 6.25 -5.28 -7.82
CA GLY A 41 5.74 -6.65 -8.05
C GLY A 41 4.55 -7.03 -7.17
N VAL A 42 3.91 -6.09 -6.49
CA VAL A 42 2.65 -6.34 -5.77
C VAL A 42 1.58 -6.76 -6.77
N ARG A 43 0.80 -7.76 -6.39
CA ARG A 43 -0.43 -8.10 -7.11
C ARG A 43 -1.60 -7.39 -6.43
N LEU A 44 -2.22 -6.46 -7.16
CA LEU A 44 -3.37 -5.64 -6.73
C LEU A 44 -4.65 -5.99 -7.51
N LYS A 45 -4.77 -7.22 -8.01
CA LYS A 45 -5.93 -7.60 -8.83
C LYS A 45 -7.18 -7.65 -7.95
N GLU A 46 -8.27 -7.01 -8.37
CA GLU A 46 -9.53 -6.95 -7.61
C GLU A 46 -9.40 -6.26 -6.23
N THR A 47 -8.30 -5.54 -5.97
CA THR A 47 -8.08 -4.81 -4.72
C THR A 47 -8.87 -3.49 -4.70
N ASN A 48 -9.51 -3.17 -3.58
CA ASN A 48 -10.23 -1.91 -3.43
C ASN A 48 -9.26 -0.79 -3.03
N LEU A 49 -8.90 0.06 -4.00
CA LEU A 49 -7.95 1.16 -3.83
C LEU A 49 -8.63 2.53 -3.68
N ASN A 50 -9.93 2.58 -3.35
CA ASN A 50 -10.62 3.87 -3.21
C ASN A 50 -10.03 4.71 -2.08
N ARG A 51 -9.78 5.99 -2.34
CA ARG A 51 -9.21 6.96 -1.38
C ARG A 51 -7.85 6.56 -0.78
N ILE A 52 -7.08 5.71 -1.45
CA ILE A 52 -5.70 5.46 -0.99
C ILE A 52 -4.88 6.75 -1.04
N GLN A 53 -3.99 6.92 -0.07
CA GLN A 53 -3.01 7.99 -0.10
C GLN A 53 -1.72 7.45 -0.69
N LEU A 54 -1.37 7.91 -1.89
CA LEU A 54 -0.10 7.65 -2.55
C LEU A 54 0.67 8.96 -2.63
N GLU A 55 1.23 9.39 -1.50
CA GLU A 55 2.07 10.58 -1.52
C GLU A 55 3.48 10.15 -1.96
N SER A 56 3.74 10.31 -3.25
CA SER A 56 5.08 10.24 -3.80
C SER A 56 5.83 11.49 -3.36
N HIS A 57 6.44 11.46 -2.18
CA HIS A 57 7.58 12.34 -1.89
C HIS A 57 8.77 11.90 -2.75
N GLN A 58 8.63 12.01 -4.08
CA GLN A 58 9.76 12.15 -4.98
C GLN A 58 10.29 13.54 -4.71
N PHE A 59 11.38 13.61 -3.94
CA PHE A 59 12.29 14.75 -3.82
C PHE A 59 11.65 16.10 -4.18
N LYS A 60 11.26 16.89 -3.17
CA LYS A 60 11.39 18.34 -3.34
C LYS A 60 12.86 18.55 -3.68
N LYS A 61 13.12 18.82 -4.96
CA LYS A 61 14.40 19.31 -5.44
C LYS A 61 14.78 20.47 -4.52
N CYS A 62 15.86 20.29 -3.77
CA CYS A 62 16.75 21.41 -3.55
C CYS A 62 17.38 21.77 -4.90
#